data_AF-A0A858ATC1-F1
#
_entry.id   AF-A0A858ATC1-F1
#
_cell.length_a   1.000
_cell.length_b   1.000
_cell.length_c   1.000
_cell.angle_alpha   90.00
_cell.angle_beta   90.00
_cell.angle_gamma   90.00
#
_symmetry.space_group_name_H-M   'P 1'
#
loop_
_entity.id
_entity.type
_entity.pdbx_description
1 polymer ?
#
loop_
_entity_poly.entity_id
_entity_poly.type
_entity_poly.pdbx_seq_one_letter_code
_entity_poly.pdbx_strand_id
1 'polypeptide(L)'
;MIKLETIVTDVLSAVGLAIIILSPLIFSSIQRKILNQRLHTRVDGEKLFEKLKYDLKLSKLTGVDKRRLYMDVDYAKTIFRGAMEYNSREVVWYFNELFAKRHIHSTIRKKAWLHTWVWIITLLVIVGGSYGDIAYWLFDMQSMKPDSGIASIWVLFFCAAGISVLTKYLEFTKVKTVINDEVRQINLTKKEKVWKDYKLIYWISCGAPIVGFMLILLNIFFV
;
A
#
# COMPACT_ATOMS: atom_id res chain seq x y z
N MET A 1 -23.17 -17.53 28.75
CA MET A 1 -23.08 -18.96 28.40
C MET A 1 -22.71 -19.01 26.93
N ILE A 2 -21.49 -19.42 26.58
CA ILE A 2 -21.03 -19.46 25.18
C ILE A 2 -21.81 -20.59 24.50
N LYS A 3 -22.69 -20.27 23.54
CA LYS A 3 -23.35 -21.31 22.73
C LYS A 3 -22.31 -21.82 21.73
N LEU A 4 -22.18 -23.14 21.59
CA LEU A 4 -21.26 -23.74 20.62
C LEU A 4 -21.57 -23.33 19.17
N GLU A 5 -22.81 -22.91 18.91
CA GLU A 5 -23.30 -22.41 17.62
C GLU A 5 -22.79 -21.01 17.26
N THR A 6 -22.42 -20.17 18.24
CA THR A 6 -21.96 -18.76 18.03
C THR A 6 -20.45 -18.64 17.81
N ILE A 7 -19.65 -19.65 18.18
CA ILE A 7 -18.18 -19.57 18.08
C ILE A 7 -17.72 -19.35 16.63
N VAL A 8 -18.36 -20.01 15.67
CA VAL A 8 -17.98 -19.90 14.25
C VAL A 8 -18.28 -18.49 13.74
N THR A 9 -19.45 -17.94 14.06
CA THR A 9 -19.89 -16.64 13.57
C THR A 9 -19.16 -15.49 14.26
N ASP A 10 -18.78 -15.66 15.53
CA ASP A 10 -17.90 -14.74 16.27
C ASP A 10 -16.47 -14.70 15.71
N VAL A 11 -15.92 -15.85 15.36
CA VAL A 11 -14.61 -15.88 14.68
C VAL A 11 -14.70 -15.20 13.32
N LEU A 12 -15.79 -15.39 12.57
CA LEU A 12 -15.99 -14.72 11.28
C LEU A 12 -16.10 -13.20 11.43
N SER A 13 -16.79 -12.69 12.45
CA SER A 13 -16.89 -11.24 12.69
C SER A 13 -15.55 -10.63 13.08
N ALA A 14 -14.78 -11.31 13.95
CA ALA A 14 -13.44 -10.89 14.34
C ALA A 14 -12.47 -10.89 13.15
N VAL A 15 -12.51 -11.93 12.31
CA VAL A 15 -11.74 -12.01 11.06
C VAL A 15 -12.16 -10.92 10.09
N GLY A 16 -13.47 -10.65 9.97
CA GLY A 16 -14.00 -9.58 9.14
C GLY A 16 -13.45 -8.21 9.54
N LEU A 17 -13.44 -7.92 10.84
CA LEU A 17 -12.87 -6.68 11.38
C LEU A 17 -11.35 -6.59 11.11
N ALA A 18 -10.62 -7.69 11.31
CA ALA A 18 -9.19 -7.74 11.02
C ALA A 18 -8.88 -7.48 9.52
N ILE A 19 -9.69 -8.04 8.62
CA ILE A 19 -9.58 -7.79 7.17
C ILE A 19 -9.78 -6.30 6.86
N ILE A 20 -10.79 -5.66 7.43
CA ILE A 20 -11.06 -4.23 7.22
C ILE A 20 -9.83 -3.39 7.63
N ILE A 21 -9.26 -3.66 8.80
CA ILE A 21 -8.17 -2.86 9.39
C ILE A 21 -6.82 -3.10 8.70
N LEU A 22 -6.48 -4.37 8.46
CA LEU A 22 -5.12 -4.79 8.09
C LEU A 22 -4.94 -5.02 6.58
N SER A 23 -6.01 -5.26 5.83
CA SER A 23 -5.89 -5.49 4.38
C SER A 23 -5.12 -4.39 3.64
N PRO A 24 -5.25 -3.08 3.94
CA PRO A 24 -4.48 -2.05 3.23
C PRO A 24 -2.97 -2.20 3.39
N LEU A 25 -2.50 -2.64 4.56
CA LEU A 25 -1.08 -2.86 4.85
C LEU A 25 -0.54 -4.10 4.12
N ILE A 26 -1.34 -5.16 4.03
CA ILE A 26 -1.02 -6.37 3.27
C ILE A 26 -0.85 -6.02 1.78
N PHE A 27 -1.82 -5.30 1.20
CA PHE A 27 -1.76 -4.90 -0.21
C PHE A 27 -0.62 -3.91 -0.50
N SER A 28 -0.28 -3.02 0.43
CA SER A 28 0.92 -2.17 0.33
C SER A 28 2.21 -3.00 0.21
N SER A 29 2.28 -4.12 0.94
CA SER A 29 3.44 -5.03 0.91
C SER A 29 3.50 -5.85 -0.39
N ILE A 30 2.35 -6.35 -0.86
CA ILE A 30 2.23 -7.04 -2.16
C ILE A 30 2.65 -6.10 -3.30
N GLN A 31 2.17 -4.86 -3.29
CA GLN A 31 2.56 -3.84 -4.27
C GLN A 31 4.06 -3.60 -4.30
N ARG A 32 4.70 -3.52 -3.13
CA ARG A 32 6.17 -3.37 -3.05
C ARG A 32 6.89 -4.52 -3.74
N LYS A 33 6.45 -5.76 -3.52
CA LYS A 33 7.05 -6.96 -4.15
C LYS A 33 6.91 -6.92 -5.67
N ILE A 34 5.74 -6.55 -6.18
CA ILE A 34 5.47 -6.49 -7.62
C ILE A 34 6.24 -5.34 -8.28
N LEU A 35 6.30 -4.16 -7.67
CA LEU A 35 7.14 -3.06 -8.14
C LEU A 35 8.63 -3.44 -8.17
N ASN A 36 9.11 -4.25 -7.22
CA ASN A 36 10.48 -4.76 -7.25
C ASN A 36 10.78 -5.71 -8.41
N GLN A 37 9.77 -6.41 -8.93
CA GLN A 37 9.93 -7.31 -10.08
C GLN A 37 9.81 -6.58 -11.42
N ARG A 38 9.11 -5.44 -11.46
CA ARG A 38 8.82 -4.70 -12.71
C ARG A 38 9.77 -3.54 -12.98
N LEU A 39 10.31 -2.91 -11.94
CA LEU A 39 11.18 -1.74 -12.02
C LEU A 39 12.58 -2.06 -11.50
N HIS A 40 13.56 -1.30 -11.97
CA HIS A 40 14.96 -1.50 -11.62
C HIS A 40 15.20 -1.66 -10.11
N THR A 41 16.10 -2.58 -9.82
CA THR A 41 16.59 -2.91 -8.49
C THR A 41 17.99 -2.35 -8.30
N ARG A 42 18.48 -2.42 -7.06
CA ARG A 42 19.87 -2.05 -6.76
C ARG A 42 20.88 -2.89 -7.56
N VAL A 43 20.57 -4.17 -7.78
CA VAL A 43 21.41 -5.11 -8.54
C VAL A 43 21.53 -4.68 -10.01
N ASP A 44 20.46 -4.15 -10.60
CA ASP A 44 20.52 -3.62 -11.97
C ASP A 44 21.40 -2.37 -12.07
N GLY A 45 21.36 -1.53 -11.03
CA GLY A 45 22.27 -0.40 -10.90
C GLY A 45 23.72 -0.85 -10.80
N GLU A 46 24.01 -1.84 -9.97
CA GLU A 46 25.37 -2.41 -9.86
C GLU A 46 25.91 -2.88 -11.21
N LYS A 47 25.09 -3.59 -12.01
CA LYS A 47 25.48 -3.99 -13.38
C LYS A 47 25.69 -2.81 -14.32
N LEU A 48 24.81 -1.80 -14.25
CA LEU A 48 24.91 -0.59 -15.07
C LEU A 48 26.19 0.20 -14.75
N PHE A 49 26.48 0.43 -13.47
CA PHE A 49 27.67 1.15 -13.05
C PHE A 49 28.96 0.33 -13.27
N GLU A 50 28.88 -0.99 -13.24
CA GLU A 50 29.99 -1.86 -13.62
C GLU A 50 30.30 -1.75 -15.13
N LYS A 51 29.28 -1.71 -16.00
CA LYS A 51 29.43 -1.43 -17.44
C LYS A 51 30.10 -0.06 -17.67
N LEU A 52 29.62 0.99 -17.00
CA LEU A 52 30.22 2.34 -17.10
C LEU A 52 31.68 2.38 -16.63
N LYS A 53 32.03 1.57 -15.61
CA LYS A 53 33.41 1.43 -15.13
C LYS A 53 34.30 0.78 -16.19
N TYR A 54 33.81 -0.27 -16.85
CA TYR A 54 34.51 -0.90 -17.98
C TYR A 54 34.70 0.05 -19.16
N ASP A 55 33.67 0.84 -19.50
CA ASP A 55 33.75 1.84 -20.58
C ASP A 55 34.83 2.90 -20.31
N LEU A 56 35.03 3.28 -19.04
CA LEU A 56 36.12 4.17 -18.61
C LEU A 56 37.49 3.49 -18.48
N LYS A 57 37.57 2.17 -18.75
CA LYS A 57 38.78 1.36 -18.54
C LYS A 57 39.31 1.44 -17.11
N LEU A 58 38.42 1.62 -16.12
CA LEU A 58 38.78 1.70 -14.72
C LEU A 58 38.79 0.29 -14.10
N SER A 59 39.89 -0.07 -13.44
CA SER A 59 40.01 -1.35 -12.73
C SER A 59 39.26 -1.35 -11.39
N LYS A 60 39.25 -0.22 -10.68
CA LYS A 60 38.51 -0.01 -9.42
C LYS A 60 38.02 1.43 -9.29
N LEU A 61 36.88 1.58 -8.60
CA LEU A 61 36.40 2.87 -8.09
C LEU A 61 36.85 3.02 -6.64
N THR A 62 37.81 3.92 -6.39
CA THR A 62 38.31 4.27 -5.06
C THR A 62 37.83 5.66 -4.66
N GLY A 63 37.62 5.90 -3.35
CA GLY A 63 37.20 7.22 -2.85
C GLY A 63 35.75 7.63 -3.18
N VAL A 64 34.92 6.71 -3.68
CA VAL A 64 33.52 6.98 -4.05
C VAL A 64 32.56 6.46 -2.97
N ASP A 65 31.59 7.28 -2.57
CA ASP A 65 30.47 6.84 -1.75
C ASP A 65 29.49 6.01 -2.61
N LYS A 66 29.60 4.69 -2.48
CA LYS A 66 28.73 3.75 -3.19
C LYS A 66 27.26 3.98 -2.89
N ARG A 67 26.89 4.37 -1.67
CA ARG A 67 25.48 4.58 -1.32
C ARG A 67 24.91 5.76 -2.08
N ARG A 68 25.65 6.85 -2.13
CA ARG A 68 25.27 8.06 -2.87
C ARG A 68 25.25 7.80 -4.38
N LEU A 69 26.18 7.00 -4.90
CA LEU A 69 26.26 6.63 -6.32
C LEU A 69 24.97 6.00 -6.85
N TYR A 70 24.30 5.15 -6.09
CA TYR A 70 23.04 4.51 -6.52
C TYR A 70 21.78 5.32 -6.20
N MET A 71 21.90 6.48 -5.56
CA MET A 71 20.76 7.28 -5.09
C MET A 71 20.71 8.70 -5.66
N ASP A 72 21.84 9.23 -6.11
CA ASP A 72 22.01 10.62 -6.53
C ASP A 72 22.54 10.66 -7.97
N VAL A 73 21.68 11.16 -8.88
CA VAL A 73 21.97 11.28 -10.31
C VAL A 73 23.17 12.18 -10.55
N ASP A 74 23.24 13.31 -9.85
CA ASP A 74 24.25 14.32 -10.10
C ASP A 74 25.60 13.85 -9.56
N TYR A 75 25.60 13.18 -8.41
CA TYR A 75 26.79 12.49 -7.92
C TYR A 75 27.26 11.43 -8.93
N ALA A 76 26.37 10.58 -9.45
CA ALA A 76 26.72 9.61 -10.47
C ALA A 76 27.30 10.28 -11.74
N LYS A 77 26.71 11.38 -12.21
CA LYS A 77 27.19 12.17 -13.36
C LYS A 77 28.59 12.72 -13.16
N THR A 78 28.92 13.16 -11.94
CA THR A 78 30.28 13.65 -11.65
C THR A 78 31.33 12.56 -11.75
N ILE A 79 31.04 11.36 -11.23
CA ILE A 79 31.97 10.22 -11.23
C ILE A 79 32.15 9.62 -12.64
N PHE A 80 31.07 9.49 -13.41
CA PHE A 80 31.08 8.83 -14.72
C PHE A 80 30.96 9.78 -15.90
N ARG A 81 31.38 11.04 -15.76
CA ARG A 81 31.17 12.10 -16.75
C ARG A 81 31.58 11.69 -18.18
N GLY A 82 32.74 11.06 -18.34
CA GLY A 82 33.23 10.59 -19.64
C GLY A 82 32.47 9.38 -20.22
N ALA A 83 31.89 8.52 -19.39
CA ALA A 83 31.11 7.35 -19.84
C ALA A 83 29.67 7.71 -20.17
N MET A 84 29.13 8.72 -19.47
CA MET A 84 27.76 9.15 -19.60
C MET A 84 27.48 9.88 -20.90
N GLU A 85 28.49 10.39 -21.60
CA GLU A 85 28.28 11.04 -22.90
C GLU A 85 27.61 10.07 -23.90
N TYR A 86 27.91 8.78 -23.80
CA TYR A 86 27.34 7.73 -24.66
C TYR A 86 26.21 6.93 -24.00
N ASN A 87 26.20 6.80 -22.66
CA ASN A 87 25.24 5.96 -21.92
C ASN A 87 24.25 6.75 -21.02
N SER A 88 24.21 8.10 -21.12
CA SER A 88 23.40 8.96 -20.24
C SER A 88 21.93 8.54 -20.13
N ARG A 89 21.35 8.07 -21.23
CA ARG A 89 19.95 7.63 -21.28
C ARG A 89 19.66 6.48 -20.33
N GLU A 90 20.50 5.44 -20.30
CA GLU A 90 20.32 4.27 -19.43
C GLU A 90 20.39 4.66 -17.95
N VAL A 91 21.30 5.58 -17.62
CA VAL A 91 21.46 6.09 -16.25
C VAL A 91 20.28 6.92 -15.80
N VAL A 92 19.83 7.87 -16.64
CA VAL A 92 18.66 8.70 -16.35
C VAL A 92 17.43 7.82 -16.16
N TRP A 93 17.24 6.80 -17.01
CA TRP A 93 16.16 5.83 -16.86
C TRP A 93 16.22 5.05 -15.55
N TYR A 94 17.40 4.57 -15.16
CA TYR A 94 17.58 3.88 -13.89
C TYR A 94 17.12 4.73 -12.70
N PHE A 95 17.54 5.99 -12.63
CA PHE A 95 17.18 6.88 -11.53
C PHE A 95 15.71 7.29 -11.55
N ASN A 96 15.15 7.56 -12.72
CA ASN A 96 13.71 7.87 -12.85
C ASN A 96 12.86 6.67 -12.39
N GLU A 97 13.26 5.43 -12.70
CA GLU A 97 12.56 4.23 -12.22
C GLU A 97 12.64 4.09 -10.70
N LEU A 98 13.82 4.32 -10.11
CA LEU A 98 13.99 4.31 -8.66
C LEU A 98 13.14 5.37 -7.96
N PHE A 99 13.08 6.57 -8.54
CA PHE A 99 12.25 7.67 -8.02
C PHE A 99 10.77 7.30 -8.08
N ALA A 100 10.28 6.89 -9.25
CA ALA A 100 8.89 6.49 -9.44
C ALA A 100 8.49 5.36 -8.48
N LYS A 101 9.33 4.34 -8.35
CA LYS A 101 9.14 3.21 -7.42
C LYS A 101 9.03 3.67 -5.97
N ARG A 102 9.94 4.53 -5.52
CA ARG A 102 9.94 5.07 -4.15
C ARG A 102 8.69 5.91 -3.91
N HIS A 103 8.30 6.73 -4.88
CA HIS A 103 7.14 7.60 -4.77
C HIS A 103 5.83 6.81 -4.72
N ILE A 104 5.61 5.87 -5.65
CA ILE A 104 4.43 4.99 -5.67
C ILE A 104 4.32 4.22 -4.35
N HIS A 105 5.42 3.60 -3.92
CA HIS A 105 5.42 2.84 -2.67
C HIS A 105 5.14 3.72 -1.44
N SER A 106 5.76 4.90 -1.36
CA SER A 106 5.51 5.84 -0.27
C SER A 106 4.05 6.31 -0.24
N THR A 107 3.47 6.61 -1.40
CA THR A 107 2.07 7.08 -1.50
C THR A 107 1.11 5.99 -1.04
N ILE A 108 1.25 4.76 -1.53
CA ILE A 108 0.43 3.62 -1.13
C ILE A 108 0.59 3.35 0.38
N ARG A 109 1.83 3.33 0.89
CA ARG A 109 2.09 3.07 2.32
C ARG A 109 1.47 4.13 3.22
N LYS A 110 1.61 5.41 2.89
CA LYS A 110 1.01 6.51 3.67
C LYS A 110 -0.51 6.41 3.71
N LYS A 111 -1.14 6.07 2.58
CA LYS A 111 -2.60 5.91 2.48
C LYS A 111 -3.11 4.66 3.18
N ALA A 112 -2.37 3.54 3.11
CA ALA A 112 -2.65 2.34 3.88
C ALA A 112 -2.61 2.59 5.39
N TRP A 113 -1.58 3.29 5.89
CA TRP A 113 -1.51 3.67 7.30
C TRP A 113 -2.65 4.60 7.71
N LEU A 114 -3.01 5.59 6.88
CA LEU A 114 -4.13 6.47 7.17
C LEU A 114 -5.44 5.69 7.29
N HIS A 115 -5.69 4.74 6.38
CA HIS A 115 -6.85 3.84 6.48
C HIS A 115 -6.85 3.06 7.80
N THR A 116 -5.73 2.41 8.15
CA THR A 116 -5.61 1.66 9.41
C THR A 116 -5.85 2.56 10.63
N TRP A 117 -5.31 3.77 10.65
CA TRP A 117 -5.52 4.73 11.74
C TRP A 117 -6.96 5.18 11.87
N VAL A 118 -7.66 5.41 10.76
CA VAL A 118 -9.10 5.76 10.76
C VAL A 118 -9.89 4.69 11.48
N TRP A 119 -9.65 3.41 11.19
CA TRP A 119 -10.34 2.31 11.86
C TRP A 119 -9.95 2.14 13.33
N ILE A 120 -8.65 2.26 13.66
CA ILE A 120 -8.19 2.19 15.06
C ILE A 120 -8.86 3.28 15.90
N ILE A 121 -8.88 4.53 15.41
CA ILE A 121 -9.51 5.65 16.10
C ILE A 121 -11.02 5.42 16.25
N THR A 122 -11.67 4.91 15.19
CA THR A 122 -13.10 4.59 15.23
C THR A 122 -13.41 3.57 16.33
N LEU A 123 -12.62 2.49 16.43
CA LEU A 123 -12.77 1.50 17.49
C LEU A 123 -12.54 2.10 18.88
N LEU A 124 -11.51 2.94 19.05
CA LEU A 124 -11.24 3.60 20.33
C LEU A 124 -12.37 4.53 20.77
N VAL A 125 -12.94 5.31 19.85
CA VAL A 125 -14.08 6.19 20.13
C VAL A 125 -15.30 5.38 20.57
N ILE A 126 -15.58 4.27 19.88
CA ILE A 126 -16.70 3.40 20.27
C ILE A 126 -16.45 2.79 21.66
N VAL A 127 -15.29 2.18 21.90
CA VAL A 127 -14.96 1.57 23.20
C VAL A 127 -15.03 2.59 24.35
N GLY A 128 -14.50 3.80 24.13
CA GLY A 128 -14.52 4.86 25.13
C GLY A 128 -15.91 5.48 25.37
N GLY A 129 -16.80 5.44 24.37
CA GLY A 129 -18.14 6.01 24.46
C GLY A 129 -19.19 5.05 25.02
N SER A 130 -19.04 3.74 24.81
CA SER A 130 -20.07 2.75 25.14
C SER A 130 -19.59 1.55 25.97
N TYR A 131 -18.43 1.65 26.63
CA TYR A 131 -17.94 0.76 27.71
C TYR A 131 -18.06 -0.77 27.47
N GLY A 132 -18.10 -1.22 26.21
CA GLY A 132 -18.20 -2.65 25.86
C GLY A 132 -19.29 -3.01 24.86
N ASP A 133 -20.20 -2.08 24.51
CA ASP A 133 -21.24 -2.32 23.50
C ASP A 133 -20.67 -2.74 22.14
N ILE A 134 -19.39 -2.44 21.83
CA ILE A 134 -18.77 -2.92 20.60
C ILE A 134 -18.59 -4.44 20.56
N ALA A 135 -18.30 -5.06 21.71
CA ALA A 135 -18.14 -6.51 21.78
C ALA A 135 -19.51 -7.18 21.64
N TYR A 136 -20.54 -6.62 22.29
CA TYR A 136 -21.92 -7.06 22.09
C TYR A 136 -22.38 -6.82 20.64
N TRP A 137 -22.01 -5.71 20.01
CA TRP A 137 -22.35 -5.43 18.62
C TRP A 137 -21.64 -6.38 17.65
N LEU A 138 -20.39 -6.78 17.94
CA LEU A 138 -19.60 -7.70 17.11
C LEU A 138 -20.00 -9.17 17.27
N PHE A 139 -20.44 -9.59 18.45
CA PHE A 139 -20.60 -11.00 18.82
C PHE A 139 -22.03 -11.41 19.22
N ASP A 140 -22.90 -10.46 19.61
CA ASP A 140 -24.26 -10.75 20.08
C ASP A 140 -25.21 -9.57 19.87
N MET A 141 -25.34 -9.10 18.62
CA MET A 141 -26.07 -7.87 18.29
C MET A 141 -27.57 -7.98 18.60
N GLN A 142 -28.17 -9.19 18.54
CA GLN A 142 -29.59 -9.40 18.84
C GLN A 142 -29.94 -9.17 20.30
N SER A 143 -28.99 -9.36 21.22
CA SER A 143 -29.19 -9.13 22.65
C SER A 143 -29.18 -7.64 23.06
N MET A 144 -28.78 -6.76 22.14
CA MET A 144 -28.61 -5.34 22.44
C MET A 144 -29.96 -4.61 22.50
N LYS A 145 -30.16 -3.84 23.58
CA LYS A 145 -31.40 -3.09 23.82
C LYS A 145 -31.52 -1.86 22.90
N PRO A 146 -32.73 -1.34 22.65
CA PRO A 146 -32.92 -0.11 21.88
C PRO A 146 -32.18 1.11 22.45
N ASP A 147 -31.98 1.15 23.76
CA ASP A 147 -31.27 2.23 24.47
C ASP A 147 -29.74 2.10 24.40
N SER A 148 -29.22 1.06 23.73
CA SER A 148 -27.77 0.83 23.57
C SER A 148 -27.18 1.61 22.40
N GLY A 149 -25.84 1.68 22.33
CA GLY A 149 -25.13 2.45 21.32
C GLY A 149 -25.19 1.95 19.87
N ILE A 150 -26.04 0.96 19.51
CA ILE A 150 -26.06 0.30 18.19
C ILE A 150 -26.09 1.29 17.03
N ALA A 151 -27.01 2.27 17.06
CA ALA A 151 -27.16 3.23 15.98
C ALA A 151 -25.89 4.09 15.81
N SER A 152 -25.31 4.52 16.94
CA SER A 152 -24.07 5.30 16.97
C SER A 152 -22.87 4.51 16.43
N ILE A 153 -22.78 3.21 16.75
CA ILE A 153 -21.74 2.31 16.22
C ILE A 153 -21.82 2.21 14.70
N TRP A 154 -23.03 1.99 14.16
CA TRP A 154 -23.24 1.92 12.71
C TRP A 154 -22.89 3.23 12.01
N VAL A 155 -23.33 4.37 12.55
CA VAL A 155 -22.99 5.70 12.00
C VAL A 155 -21.47 5.90 11.94
N LEU A 156 -20.76 5.57 13.03
CA LEU A 156 -19.29 5.68 13.07
C LEU A 156 -18.62 4.74 12.06
N PHE A 157 -19.11 3.51 11.90
CA PHE A 157 -18.61 2.56 10.89
C PHE A 157 -18.82 3.07 9.45
N PHE A 158 -19.99 3.64 9.13
CA PHE A 158 -20.24 4.23 7.81
C PHE A 158 -19.37 5.46 7.55
N CYS A 159 -19.16 6.32 8.56
CA CYS A 159 -18.22 7.43 8.46
C CYS A 159 -16.78 6.95 8.19
N ALA A 160 -16.31 5.94 8.93
CA ALA A 160 -14.99 5.35 8.75
C ALA A 160 -14.83 4.70 7.36
N ALA A 161 -15.87 4.02 6.88
CA ALA A 161 -15.92 3.46 5.52
C ALA A 161 -15.85 4.56 4.45
N GLY A 162 -16.62 5.65 4.60
CA GLY A 162 -16.59 6.80 3.69
C GLY A 162 -15.20 7.45 3.60
N ILE A 163 -14.55 7.68 4.74
CA ILE A 163 -13.17 8.21 4.80
C ILE A 163 -12.19 7.21 4.15
N SER A 164 -12.40 5.92 4.35
CA SER A 164 -11.58 4.86 3.73
C SER A 164 -11.69 4.84 2.21
N VAL A 165 -12.90 5.00 1.66
CA VAL A 165 -13.16 5.13 0.23
C VAL A 165 -12.48 6.38 -0.33
N LEU A 166 -12.64 7.53 0.32
CA LEU A 166 -11.98 8.77 -0.08
C LEU A 166 -10.44 8.62 -0.07
N THR A 167 -9.90 7.95 0.94
CA THR A 167 -8.47 7.67 1.06
C THR A 167 -7.95 6.83 -0.11
N LYS A 168 -8.71 5.81 -0.52
CA LYS A 168 -8.40 4.97 -1.68
C LYS A 168 -8.51 5.73 -2.99
N TYR A 169 -9.51 6.57 -3.16
CA TYR A 169 -9.64 7.45 -4.32
C TYR A 169 -8.43 8.40 -4.46
N LEU A 170 -7.98 9.00 -3.36
CA LEU A 170 -6.78 9.85 -3.33
C LEU A 170 -5.48 9.07 -3.60
N GLU A 171 -5.42 7.80 -3.20
CA GLU A 171 -4.31 6.91 -3.58
C GLU A 171 -4.27 6.70 -5.10
N PHE A 172 -5.41 6.34 -5.69
CA PHE A 172 -5.53 6.06 -7.13
C PHE A 172 -5.14 7.26 -7.99
N THR A 173 -5.66 8.44 -7.67
CA THR A 173 -5.38 9.68 -8.41
C THR A 173 -3.89 10.02 -8.36
N LYS A 174 -3.27 10.03 -7.18
CA LYS A 174 -1.83 10.31 -7.03
C LYS A 174 -0.95 9.30 -7.74
N VAL A 175 -1.25 8.00 -7.62
CA VAL A 175 -0.48 6.95 -8.29
C VAL A 175 -0.64 7.02 -9.81
N LYS A 176 -1.85 7.31 -10.31
CA LYS A 176 -2.12 7.50 -11.75
C LYS A 176 -1.29 8.64 -12.33
N THR A 177 -1.23 9.79 -11.65
CA THR A 177 -0.42 10.94 -12.08
C THR A 177 1.05 10.56 -12.18
N VAL A 178 1.62 9.93 -11.15
CA VAL A 178 3.04 9.53 -11.13
C VAL A 178 3.36 8.51 -12.22
N ILE A 179 2.50 7.52 -12.46
CA ILE A 179 2.71 6.54 -13.54
C ILE A 179 2.59 7.20 -14.92
N ASN A 180 1.71 8.19 -15.08
CA ASN A 180 1.53 8.88 -16.37
C ASN A 180 2.63 9.90 -16.67
N ASP A 181 3.16 10.57 -15.66
CA ASP A 181 4.10 11.68 -15.85
C ASP A 181 5.55 11.19 -15.76
N GLU A 182 5.88 10.37 -14.75
CA GLU A 182 7.25 9.91 -14.51
C GLU A 182 7.56 8.62 -15.28
N VAL A 183 6.70 7.60 -15.22
CA VAL A 183 6.98 6.29 -15.84
C VAL A 183 6.82 6.34 -17.37
N ARG A 184 5.97 7.24 -17.90
CA ARG A 184 5.84 7.46 -19.34
C ARG A 184 7.12 7.99 -19.97
N GLN A 185 7.88 8.84 -19.26
CA GLN A 185 9.13 9.41 -19.76
C GLN A 185 10.25 8.35 -19.88
N ILE A 186 10.06 7.18 -19.24
CA ILE A 186 11.05 6.12 -19.19
C ILE A 186 10.80 5.10 -20.31
N ASN A 187 9.64 4.43 -20.29
CA ASN A 187 9.30 3.41 -21.29
C ASN A 187 7.78 3.10 -21.28
N LEU A 188 7.14 3.21 -22.45
CA LEU A 188 5.71 2.93 -22.63
C LEU A 188 5.33 1.48 -22.27
N THR A 189 6.12 0.48 -22.65
CA THR A 189 5.79 -0.94 -22.36
C THR A 189 5.90 -1.27 -20.87
N LYS A 190 6.87 -0.69 -20.16
CA LYS A 190 6.96 -0.86 -18.70
C LYS A 190 5.82 -0.14 -17.99
N LYS A 191 5.47 1.07 -18.44
CA LYS A 191 4.32 1.84 -17.93
C LYS A 191 3.04 1.00 -17.98
N GLU A 192 2.73 0.40 -19.12
CA GLU A 192 1.52 -0.41 -19.29
C GLU A 192 1.48 -1.60 -18.33
N LYS A 193 2.60 -2.32 -18.18
CA LYS A 193 2.70 -3.45 -17.24
C LYS A 193 2.51 -3.01 -15.79
N VAL A 194 3.20 -1.96 -15.36
CA VAL A 194 3.09 -1.41 -13.99
C VAL A 194 1.67 -0.91 -13.72
N TRP A 195 1.04 -0.25 -14.69
CA TRP A 195 -0.33 0.25 -14.55
C TRP A 195 -1.36 -0.88 -14.48
N LYS A 196 -1.21 -1.92 -15.31
CA LYS A 196 -2.08 -3.11 -15.30
C LYS A 196 -2.01 -3.82 -13.95
N ASP A 197 -0.80 -4.09 -13.47
CA ASP A 197 -0.58 -4.76 -12.18
C ASP A 197 -1.13 -3.88 -11.03
N TYR A 198 -0.91 -2.55 -11.08
CA TYR A 198 -1.47 -1.63 -10.09
C TYR A 198 -2.99 -1.68 -10.03
N LYS A 199 -3.68 -1.58 -11.18
CA LYS A 199 -5.15 -1.65 -11.24
C LYS A 199 -5.69 -2.95 -10.66
N LEU A 200 -5.09 -4.08 -11.02
CA LEU A 200 -5.53 -5.40 -10.55
C LEU A 200 -5.52 -5.43 -9.01
N ILE A 201 -4.40 -5.06 -8.42
CA ILE A 201 -4.23 -5.08 -6.96
C ILE A 201 -5.11 -4.03 -6.29
N TYR A 202 -5.28 -2.85 -6.91
CA TYR A 202 -6.16 -1.79 -6.40
C TYR A 202 -7.61 -2.28 -6.27
N TRP A 203 -8.15 -2.93 -7.29
CA TRP A 203 -9.53 -3.44 -7.26
C TRP A 203 -9.69 -4.57 -6.26
N ILE A 204 -8.74 -5.51 -6.18
CA ILE A 204 -8.75 -6.56 -5.15
C ILE A 204 -8.69 -5.94 -3.74
N SER A 205 -7.85 -4.91 -3.56
CA SER A 205 -7.74 -4.18 -2.29
C SER A 205 -9.02 -3.44 -1.91
N CYS A 206 -9.83 -3.00 -2.88
CA CYS A 206 -11.14 -2.39 -2.60
C CYS A 206 -12.20 -3.45 -2.27
N GLY A 207 -12.08 -4.65 -2.84
CA GLY A 207 -12.98 -5.78 -2.54
C GLY A 207 -12.77 -6.39 -1.15
N ALA A 208 -11.54 -6.39 -0.62
CA ALA A 208 -11.25 -7.02 0.67
C ALA A 208 -12.05 -6.44 1.86
N PRO A 209 -12.18 -5.11 2.03
CA PRO A 209 -13.07 -4.54 3.05
C PRO A 209 -14.54 -4.97 2.89
N ILE A 210 -15.04 -5.10 1.66
CA ILE A 210 -16.42 -5.56 1.40
C ILE A 210 -16.60 -6.99 1.92
N VAL A 211 -15.64 -7.87 1.67
CA VAL A 211 -15.64 -9.23 2.23
C VAL A 211 -15.63 -9.17 3.77
N GLY A 212 -14.81 -8.30 4.36
CA GLY A 212 -14.79 -8.11 5.81
C GLY A 212 -16.14 -7.68 6.39
N PHE A 213 -16.83 -6.74 5.74
CA PHE A 213 -18.19 -6.34 6.13
C PHE A 213 -19.20 -7.47 5.98
N MET A 214 -19.14 -8.25 4.91
CA MET A 214 -20.04 -9.39 4.71
C MET A 214 -19.86 -10.45 5.81
N LEU A 215 -18.63 -10.70 6.27
CA LEU A 215 -18.39 -11.61 7.38
C LEU A 215 -18.98 -11.11 8.71
N ILE A 216 -18.91 -9.80 8.98
CA ILE A 216 -19.57 -9.19 10.15
C ILE A 216 -21.09 -9.30 10.03
N LEU A 217 -21.65 -9.02 8.85
CA LEU A 217 -23.10 -9.10 8.61
C LEU A 217 -23.64 -10.53 8.73
N LEU A 218 -22.88 -11.54 8.29
CA LEU A 218 -23.27 -12.94 8.49
C LEU A 218 -23.43 -13.28 9.97
N ASN A 219 -22.61 -12.71 10.86
CA ASN A 219 -22.81 -12.91 12.30
C ASN A 219 -24.17 -12.38 12.78
N ILE A 220 -24.67 -11.29 12.20
CA ILE A 220 -25.95 -10.68 12.57
C ILE A 220 -27.16 -11.52 12.14
N PHE A 221 -27.06 -12.32 11.07
CA PHE A 221 -28.18 -13.11 10.55
C PHE A 221 -28.28 -14.53 11.12
N PHE A 222 -27.16 -15.09 11.62
CA PHE A 222 -27.08 -16.46 12.11
C PHE A 222 -27.01 -16.59 13.64
N VAL A 223 -26.74 -15.49 14.34
CA VAL A 223 -26.97 -15.31 15.79
C VAL A 223 -28.32 -14.68 15.97
#